data_AF-A0AAP9D9J0-F1
#
_entry.id   AF-A0AAP9D9J0-F1
#
_cell.length_a   1.000
_cell.length_b   1.000
_cell.length_c   1.000
_cell.angle_alpha   90.00
_cell.angle_beta   90.00
_cell.angle_gamma   90.00
#
_symmetry.space_group_name_H-M   'P 1'
#
loop_
_entity.id
_entity.type
_entity.pdbx_description
1 polymer ?
#
loop_
_entity_poly.entity_id
_entity_poly.type
_entity_poly.pdbx_seq_one_letter_code
_entity_poly.pdbx_strand_id
1 'polypeptide(L)'
;MTICKQSHRYNTLFISLPHDQGGEGRHKCCGCAYDQGYRAGLARTGQPWVDLAALPDSQAGTVRHKSPQAAFADGYRDGVRESYRHAG
;
A
#
# COMPACT_ATOMS: atom_id res chain seq x y z
N MET A 1 8.41 14.44 -8.78
CA MET A 1 8.15 13.39 -7.78
C MET A 1 7.81 14.05 -6.45
N THR A 2 6.68 13.70 -5.84
CA THR A 2 6.27 14.17 -4.51
C THR A 2 6.73 13.18 -3.45
N ILE A 3 7.25 13.67 -2.33
CA ILE A 3 7.64 12.83 -1.19
C ILE A 3 6.44 12.65 -0.27
N CYS A 4 6.13 11.41 0.11
CA CYS A 4 5.10 11.14 1.09
C CYS A 4 5.49 11.71 2.46
N LYS A 5 4.54 12.40 3.10
CA LYS A 5 4.67 12.95 4.47
C LYS A 5 3.64 12.37 5.45
N GLN A 6 2.88 11.36 5.03
CA GLN A 6 1.83 10.78 5.86
C GLN A 6 2.42 9.90 6.98
N SER A 7 1.65 9.76 8.07
CA SER A 7 2.06 9.03 9.28
C SER A 7 2.29 7.55 9.05
N HIS A 8 1.63 6.95 8.05
CA HIS A 8 1.77 5.53 7.71
C HIS A 8 3.22 5.12 7.37
N ARG A 9 4.12 6.09 7.10
CA ARG A 9 5.54 5.85 6.85
C ARG A 9 6.26 5.16 8.01
N TYR A 10 5.67 5.22 9.21
CA TYR A 10 6.21 4.64 10.42
C TYR A 10 5.33 3.52 10.99
N ASN A 11 4.29 3.10 10.26
CA ASN A 11 3.41 2.04 10.73
C ASN A 11 4.18 0.71 10.77
N THR A 12 4.14 0.05 11.93
CA THR A 12 4.82 -1.23 12.18
C THR A 12 4.23 -2.38 11.37
N LEU A 13 2.99 -2.25 10.88
CA LEU A 13 2.35 -3.20 9.96
C LEU A 13 3.23 -3.50 8.74
N PHE A 14 4.03 -2.53 8.29
CA PHE A 14 4.87 -2.67 7.10
C PHE A 14 6.23 -3.36 7.37
N ILE A 15 6.57 -3.66 8.62
CA ILE A 15 7.88 -4.28 8.97
C ILE A 15 8.01 -5.67 8.35
N SER A 16 6.92 -6.45 8.36
CA SER A 16 6.87 -7.81 7.82
C SER A 16 6.81 -7.88 6.30
N LEU A 17 6.60 -6.76 5.61
CA LEU A 17 6.51 -6.75 4.15
C LEU A 17 7.84 -7.18 3.52
N PRO A 18 7.79 -7.88 2.37
CA PRO A 18 8.99 -8.21 1.61
C PRO A 18 9.71 -6.93 1.19
N HIS A 19 11.04 -7.03 1.15
CA HIS A 19 11.85 -5.95 0.62
C HIS A 19 11.72 -5.88 -0.90
N ASP A 20 11.62 -4.66 -1.41
CA ASP A 20 11.66 -4.39 -2.84
C ASP A 20 12.82 -3.44 -3.14
N GLN A 21 13.95 -4.04 -3.51
CA GLN A 21 15.19 -3.35 -3.84
C GLN A 21 15.36 -3.16 -5.36
N GLY A 22 14.35 -3.53 -6.17
CA GLY A 22 14.38 -3.48 -7.62
C GLY A 22 13.04 -3.05 -8.22
N GLY A 23 12.92 -3.04 -9.54
CA GLY A 23 11.66 -2.78 -10.23
C GLY A 23 11.13 -1.35 -10.17
N GLU A 24 9.97 -1.14 -10.81
CA GLU A 24 9.33 0.18 -11.00
C GLU A 24 8.75 0.75 -9.69
N GLY A 25 8.49 -0.11 -8.70
CA GLY A 25 8.00 0.27 -7.38
C GLY A 25 9.09 0.76 -6.43
N ARG A 26 10.38 0.61 -6.80
CA ARG A 26 11.51 1.03 -5.97
C ARG A 26 11.39 2.52 -5.65
N HIS A 27 11.43 2.84 -4.35
CA HIS A 27 11.22 4.16 -3.75
C HIS A 27 9.76 4.62 -3.62
N LYS A 28 8.77 3.89 -4.13
CA LYS A 28 7.36 4.24 -3.90
C LYS A 28 6.94 3.96 -2.48
N CYS A 29 6.07 4.82 -1.94
CA CYS A 29 5.55 4.66 -0.59
C CYS A 29 4.63 3.43 -0.51
N CYS A 30 5.08 2.35 0.14
CA CYS A 30 4.24 1.18 0.34
C CYS A 30 3.03 1.46 1.24
N GLY A 31 3.11 2.45 2.14
CA GLY A 31 1.96 2.91 2.91
C GLY A 31 0.84 3.49 2.04
N CYS A 32 1.18 4.32 1.05
CA CYS A 32 0.20 4.84 0.09
C CYS A 32 -0.37 3.72 -0.79
N ALA A 33 0.45 2.71 -1.11
CA ALA A 33 0.00 1.54 -1.87
C ALA A 33 -1.02 0.71 -1.07
N TYR A 34 -0.77 0.53 0.24
CA TYR A 34 -1.75 -0.09 1.15
C TYR A 34 -3.07 0.68 1.16
N ASP A 35 -3.03 2.01 1.30
CA ASP A 35 -4.25 2.84 1.31
C ASP A 35 -5.01 2.74 -0.02
N GLN A 36 -4.28 2.69 -1.14
CA GLN A 36 -4.86 2.49 -2.47
C GLN A 36 -5.56 1.12 -2.57
N GLY A 37 -4.88 0.05 -2.13
CA GLY A 37 -5.44 -1.29 -2.08
C GLY A 37 -6.68 -1.36 -1.19
N TYR A 38 -6.61 -0.77 0.01
CA TYR A 38 -7.71 -0.73 0.97
C TYR A 38 -8.98 -0.11 0.39
N ARG A 39 -8.85 1.03 -0.31
CA ARG A 39 -9.99 1.68 -1.00
C ARG A 39 -10.53 0.79 -2.13
N ALA A 40 -9.65 0.19 -2.93
CA ALA A 40 -10.04 -0.72 -4.00
C ALA A 40 -10.77 -1.97 -3.48
N GLY A 41 -10.36 -2.49 -2.32
CA GLY A 41 -10.98 -3.62 -1.64
C GLY A 41 -12.32 -3.28 -1.02
N LEU A 42 -12.45 -2.11 -0.39
CA LEU A 42 -13.74 -1.60 0.12
C LEU A 42 -14.78 -1.49 -1.00
N ALA A 43 -14.36 -1.00 -2.17
CA ALA A 43 -15.20 -0.94 -3.36
C ALA A 43 -15.36 -2.29 -4.08
N ARG A 44 -14.67 -3.34 -3.65
CA ARG A 44 -14.64 -4.68 -4.26
C ARG A 44 -14.37 -4.66 -5.77
N THR A 45 -13.43 -3.82 -6.18
CA THR A 45 -13.04 -3.69 -7.60
C THR A 45 -12.38 -4.97 -8.12
N GLY A 46 -12.69 -5.37 -9.37
CA GLY A 46 -12.16 -6.62 -9.95
C GLY A 46 -10.69 -6.58 -10.40
N GLN A 47 -10.00 -5.43 -10.28
CA GLN A 47 -8.64 -5.23 -10.76
C GLN A 47 -7.70 -4.88 -9.58
N PRO A 48 -7.12 -5.88 -8.89
CA PRO A 48 -6.28 -5.65 -7.72
C PRO A 48 -4.84 -5.34 -8.14
N TRP A 49 -4.64 -4.26 -8.88
CA TRP A 49 -3.32 -3.80 -9.30
C TRP A 49 -2.99 -2.47 -8.64
N VAL A 50 -1.78 -2.37 -8.11
CA VAL A 50 -1.25 -1.09 -7.62
C VAL A 50 -0.97 -0.16 -8.80
N ASP A 51 -1.47 1.06 -8.75
CA ASP A 51 -1.06 2.12 -9.67
C ASP A 51 0.16 2.83 -9.06
N LEU A 52 1.35 2.36 -9.47
CA LEU A 52 2.63 2.87 -9.00
C LEU A 52 2.89 4.32 -9.44
N ALA A 53 2.31 4.77 -10.56
CA ALA A 53 2.52 6.12 -11.08
C ALA A 53 1.84 7.16 -10.19
N ALA A 54 0.70 6.80 -9.58
CA ALA A 54 0.00 7.63 -8.59
C ALA A 54 0.70 7.68 -7.22
N LEU A 55 1.66 6.80 -6.94
CA LEU A 55 2.31 6.75 -5.63
C LEU A 55 3.40 7.82 -5.49
N PRO A 56 3.38 8.59 -4.37
CA PRO A 56 4.52 9.41 -3.99
C PRO A 56 5.70 8.53 -3.59
N ASP A 57 6.90 9.10 -3.63
CA ASP A 57 8.10 8.38 -3.18
C ASP A 57 8.19 8.42 -1.65
N SER A 58 8.75 7.38 -1.03
CA SER A 58 9.11 7.35 0.38
C SER A 58 10.41 6.58 0.60
N GLN A 59 11.38 7.23 1.24
CA GLN A 59 12.67 6.63 1.61
C GLN A 59 12.94 6.67 3.12
N ALA A 60 11.89 6.75 3.93
CA ALA A 60 12.00 6.96 5.37
C ALA A 60 11.05 6.04 6.15
N GLY A 61 11.41 5.76 7.40
CA GLY A 61 10.61 4.96 8.33
C GLY A 61 10.54 3.48 7.96
N THR A 62 9.50 2.81 8.47
CA THR A 62 9.27 1.36 8.32
C THR A 62 8.91 0.96 6.89
N VAL A 63 8.42 1.90 6.07
CA VAL A 63 8.05 1.67 4.66
C VAL A 63 9.24 1.65 3.70
N ARG A 64 10.45 1.97 4.18
CA ARG A 64 11.63 2.08 3.30
C ARG A 64 12.00 0.72 2.70
N HIS A 65 12.19 0.71 1.38
CA HIS A 65 12.53 -0.48 0.59
C HIS A 65 11.55 -1.65 0.80
N LYS A 66 10.28 -1.37 1.10
CA LYS A 66 9.23 -2.38 1.20
C LYS A 66 8.38 -2.39 -0.06
N SER A 67 7.93 -3.57 -0.48
CA SER A 67 7.15 -3.75 -1.71
C SER A 67 5.82 -3.00 -1.67
N PRO A 68 5.60 -2.03 -2.59
CA PRO A 68 4.29 -1.40 -2.76
C PRO A 68 3.21 -2.39 -3.22
N GLN A 69 3.56 -3.37 -4.05
CA GLN A 69 2.64 -4.39 -4.53
C GLN A 69 2.13 -5.27 -3.39
N ALA A 70 3.02 -5.75 -2.51
CA ALA A 70 2.63 -6.54 -1.35
C ALA A 70 1.76 -5.72 -0.39
N ALA A 71 2.13 -4.46 -0.13
CA ALA A 71 1.34 -3.56 0.69
C ALA A 71 -0.06 -3.30 0.12
N PHE A 72 -0.17 -3.11 -1.20
CA PHE A 72 -1.46 -2.98 -1.89
C PHE A 72 -2.31 -4.25 -1.70
N ALA A 73 -1.74 -5.44 -1.88
CA ALA A 73 -2.46 -6.69 -1.74
C ALA A 73 -3.00 -6.89 -0.32
N ASP A 74 -2.18 -6.56 0.70
CA ASP A 74 -2.62 -6.55 2.10
C ASP A 74 -3.76 -5.57 2.33
N GLY A 75 -3.64 -4.33 1.84
CA GLY A 75 -4.68 -3.32 1.93
C GLY A 75 -5.97 -3.78 1.25
N TYR A 76 -5.88 -4.32 0.03
CA TYR A 76 -7.03 -4.83 -0.72
C TYR A 76 -7.76 -5.94 0.03
N ARG A 77 -7.03 -6.93 0.55
CA ARG A 77 -7.61 -8.00 1.40
C ARG A 77 -8.37 -7.41 2.58
N ASP A 78 -7.76 -6.46 3.29
CA ASP A 78 -8.34 -5.89 4.50
C ASP A 78 -9.56 -5.01 4.19
N GLY A 79 -9.53 -4.27 3.09
CA GLY A 79 -10.67 -3.51 2.58
C GLY A 79 -11.84 -4.40 2.16
N VAL A 80 -11.58 -5.52 1.48
CA VAL A 80 -12.62 -6.50 1.13
C VAL A 80 -13.28 -7.03 2.40
N ARG A 81 -12.49 -7.48 3.39
CA ARG A 81 -13.04 -7.97 4.67
C ARG A 81 -13.92 -6.94 5.35
N GLU A 82 -13.50 -5.68 5.37
CA GLU A 82 -14.27 -4.59 5.98
C GLU A 82 -15.58 -4.31 5.23
N SER A 83 -15.57 -4.39 3.89
CA SER A 83 -16.78 -4.15 3.08
C SER A 83 -17.96 -5.07 3.43
N TYR A 84 -17.69 -6.27 3.98
CA TYR A 84 -18.70 -7.21 4.44
C TYR A 84 -19.10 -7.03 5.92
N ARG A 85 -18.30 -6.32 6.74
CA ARG A 85 -18.65 -6.02 8.13
C ARG A 85 -19.70 -4.92 8.27
N HIS A 86 -19.76 -4.02 7.29
CA HIS A 86 -20.74 -2.91 7.24
C HIS A 86 -21.95 -3.21 6.35
N ALA A 87 -22.03 -4.40 5.75
CA ALA A 87 -23.13 -4.82 4.88
C ALA A 87 -24.21 -5.63 5.62
N GLY A 88 -24.17 -5.67 6.96
CA GLY A 88 -25.14 -6.33 7.83
C GLY A 88 -26.05 -5.34 8.53
#